data_AF-A0A6C0PB54-F1
#
_entry.id   AF-A0A6C0PB54-F1
#
_cell.length_a   1.000
_cell.length_b   1.000
_cell.length_c   1.000
_cell.angle_alpha   90.00
_cell.angle_beta   90.00
_cell.angle_gamma   90.00
#
_symmetry.space_group_name_H-M   'P 1'
#
loop_
_entity.id
_entity.type
_entity.pdbx_description
1 polymer ?
#
loop_
_entity_poly.entity_id
_entity_poly.type
_entity_poly.pdbx_seq_one_letter_code
_entity_poly.pdbx_strand_id
1 'polypeptide(L)'
;MVKIIYSIGSKKGKIVLKCEDCGEIRETQRNTAILEKEEHPCRACSNKRNGKNKIGKPSWNSGHRKPQDERQLGSIYQNHHGYYEIYLAGDSVKYGRKDGYVLMHRKVVQDNIERPLGEKELIHHIDGNKLNNDLSNLFLCSSMSHHRDIHNSLEEVAFQLYHLGLITFDHENQSYKLAPSVSNDRVDACEFRKRLRPIKGYDNPEPSLN
;
A
#
# COMPACT_ATOMS: atom_id res chain seq x y z
N MET A 1 18.22 6.42 -45.39
CA MET A 1 19.53 6.91 -44.92
C MET A 1 19.36 7.64 -43.60
N VAL A 2 19.78 7.02 -42.49
CA VAL A 2 19.79 7.61 -41.15
C VAL A 2 20.93 8.63 -41.11
N LYS A 3 20.62 9.91 -40.90
CA LYS A 3 21.62 10.97 -40.77
C LYS A 3 22.06 11.01 -39.31
N ILE A 4 23.14 10.30 -38.98
CA ILE A 4 23.73 10.35 -37.64
C ILE A 4 24.54 11.64 -37.55
N ILE A 5 24.00 12.65 -36.84
CA ILE A 5 24.73 13.89 -36.54
C ILE A 5 25.50 13.63 -35.23
N TYR A 6 26.82 13.52 -35.30
CA TYR A 6 27.66 13.36 -34.11
C TYR A 6 28.16 14.71 -33.61
N SER A 7 28.14 14.91 -32.29
CA SER A 7 29.20 15.65 -31.60
C SER A 7 30.22 14.63 -31.10
N ILE A 8 31.46 14.77 -31.55
CA ILE A 8 32.57 13.86 -31.24
C ILE A 8 32.91 14.00 -29.74
N GLY A 9 33.01 12.87 -29.02
CA GLY A 9 33.83 12.81 -27.79
C GLY A 9 33.15 12.51 -26.44
N SER A 10 31.82 12.35 -26.33
CA SER A 10 31.20 12.04 -25.03
C SER A 10 30.42 10.71 -25.03
N LYS A 11 30.67 9.87 -24.01
CA LYS A 11 29.88 8.64 -23.72
C LYS A 11 28.38 8.95 -23.42
N LYS A 12 27.98 10.24 -23.41
CA LYS A 12 26.65 10.77 -23.10
C LYS A 12 26.18 11.79 -24.15
N GLY A 13 26.44 11.55 -25.44
CA GLY A 13 25.93 12.39 -26.52
C GLY A 13 24.45 12.15 -26.80
N LYS A 14 23.75 13.11 -27.41
CA LYS A 14 22.42 12.89 -27.98
C LYS A 14 22.51 12.48 -29.45
N ILE A 15 21.55 11.69 -29.93
CA ILE A 15 21.43 11.23 -31.32
C ILE A 15 20.01 11.50 -31.82
N VAL A 16 19.91 11.84 -33.10
CA VAL A 16 18.62 12.04 -33.78
C VAL A 16 18.28 10.78 -34.57
N LEU A 17 17.09 10.23 -34.35
CA LEU A 17 16.59 9.03 -34.99
C LEU A 17 15.32 9.36 -35.77
N LYS A 18 15.13 8.69 -36.89
CA LYS A 18 13.88 8.72 -37.66
C LYS A 18 13.25 7.34 -37.61
N CYS A 19 12.00 7.27 -37.17
CA CYS A 19 11.22 6.02 -37.18
C CYS A 19 10.99 5.56 -38.62
N GLU A 20 11.22 4.28 -38.89
CA GLU A 20 11.06 3.66 -40.20
C GLU A 20 9.58 3.46 -40.55
N ASP A 21 8.72 3.28 -39.55
CA ASP A 21 7.30 2.98 -39.75
C ASP A 21 6.43 4.23 -39.98
N CYS A 22 6.69 5.31 -39.22
CA CYS A 22 5.87 6.53 -39.26
C CYS A 22 6.63 7.80 -39.66
N GLY A 23 7.96 7.72 -39.82
CA GLY A 23 8.78 8.86 -40.20
C GLY A 23 9.05 9.89 -39.10
N GLU A 24 8.50 9.70 -37.90
CA GLU A 24 8.70 10.59 -36.74
C GLU A 24 10.19 10.74 -36.41
N ILE A 25 10.65 11.98 -36.26
CA ILE A 25 12.04 12.32 -35.92
C ILE A 25 12.09 12.68 -34.44
N ARG A 26 13.03 12.07 -33.71
CA ARG A 26 13.20 12.29 -32.28
C ARG A 26 14.67 12.33 -31.88
N GLU A 27 14.97 13.10 -30.85
CA GLU A 27 16.28 13.15 -30.21
C GLU A 27 16.28 12.25 -28.96
N THR A 28 17.30 11.40 -28.80
CA THR A 28 17.46 10.53 -27.64
C THR A 28 18.90 10.48 -27.16
N GLN A 29 19.12 10.04 -25.93
CA GLN A 29 20.47 9.75 -25.44
C GLN A 29 21.10 8.61 -26.23
N ARG A 30 22.39 8.75 -26.54
CA ARG A 30 23.21 7.71 -27.14
C ARG A 30 23.32 6.52 -26.18
N ASN A 31 23.00 5.34 -26.68
CA ASN A 31 23.19 4.06 -25.99
C ASN A 31 23.73 3.05 -27.00
N THR A 32 24.67 2.18 -26.60
CA THR A 32 25.23 1.11 -27.44
C THR A 32 24.13 0.27 -28.08
N ALA A 33 23.08 -0.08 -27.32
CA ALA A 33 21.95 -0.86 -27.82
C ALA A 33 21.11 -0.17 -28.91
N ILE A 34 21.25 1.16 -29.06
CA ILE A 34 20.63 1.89 -30.18
C ILE A 34 21.56 1.80 -31.39
N LEU A 35 22.86 1.97 -31.21
CA LEU A 35 23.84 1.94 -32.30
C LEU A 35 23.97 0.56 -32.96
N GLU A 36 23.73 -0.51 -32.21
CA GLU A 36 23.78 -1.90 -32.69
C GLU A 36 22.53 -2.32 -33.47
N LYS A 37 21.43 -1.56 -33.38
CA LYS A 37 20.19 -1.90 -34.08
C LYS A 37 20.19 -1.31 -35.48
N GLU A 38 19.64 -2.05 -36.44
CA GLU A 38 19.44 -1.55 -37.80
C GLU A 38 18.16 -0.71 -37.95
N GLU A 39 17.17 -0.97 -37.08
CA GLU A 39 15.87 -0.29 -37.09
C GLU A 39 15.60 0.43 -35.77
N HIS A 40 14.99 1.62 -35.84
CA HIS A 40 14.74 2.53 -34.73
C HIS A 40 13.28 3.01 -34.66
N PRO A 41 12.28 2.09 -34.62
CA PRO A 41 10.88 2.49 -34.57
C PRO A 41 10.60 3.31 -33.30
N CYS A 42 9.69 4.27 -33.40
CA CYS A 42 9.23 5.02 -32.23
C CYS A 42 8.48 4.08 -31.26
N ARG A 43 8.31 4.52 -30.01
CA ARG A 43 7.64 3.72 -28.96
C ARG A 43 6.24 3.27 -29.40
N ALA A 44 5.48 4.13 -30.08
CA ALA A 44 4.14 3.80 -30.57
C ALA A 44 4.18 2.69 -31.65
N CYS A 45 5.06 2.81 -32.65
CA CYS A 45 5.20 1.82 -33.71
C CYS A 45 5.77 0.49 -33.19
N SER A 46 6.76 0.54 -32.31
CA SER A 46 7.29 -0.65 -31.62
C SER A 46 6.21 -1.38 -30.83
N ASN A 47 5.38 -0.64 -30.08
CA ASN A 47 4.24 -1.21 -29.36
C ASN A 47 3.19 -1.81 -30.31
N LYS A 48 2.95 -1.18 -31.48
CA LYS A 48 2.05 -1.73 -32.52
C LYS A 48 2.58 -3.04 -33.10
N ARG A 49 3.89 -3.12 -33.40
CA ARG A 49 4.56 -4.37 -33.83
C ARG A 49 4.45 -5.46 -32.77
N ASN A 50 4.79 -5.13 -31.52
CA ASN A 50 4.68 -6.06 -30.39
C ASN A 50 3.23 -6.52 -30.16
N GLY A 51 2.26 -5.63 -30.29
CA GLY A 51 0.83 -5.94 -30.21
C GLY A 51 0.43 -6.98 -31.25
N LYS A 52 0.76 -6.73 -32.53
CA LYS A 52 0.52 -7.69 -33.63
C LYS A 52 1.16 -9.04 -33.36
N ASN A 53 2.41 -9.07 -32.87
CA ASN A 53 3.13 -10.31 -32.56
C ASN A 53 2.52 -11.11 -31.40
N LYS A 54 1.72 -10.46 -30.54
CA LYS A 54 1.02 -11.06 -29.40
C LYS A 54 -0.42 -11.48 -29.71
N ILE A 55 -1.00 -11.08 -30.84
CA ILE A 55 -2.36 -11.48 -31.21
C ILE A 55 -2.44 -13.02 -31.28
N GLY A 56 -3.38 -13.60 -30.55
CA GLY A 56 -3.61 -15.05 -30.50
C GLY A 56 -2.59 -15.85 -29.68
N LYS A 57 -1.56 -15.22 -29.09
CA LYS A 57 -0.60 -15.92 -28.25
C LYS A 57 -1.00 -15.81 -26.78
N PRO A 58 -1.16 -16.94 -26.04
CA PRO A 58 -1.39 -16.89 -24.61
C PRO A 58 -0.17 -16.24 -23.92
N SER A 59 -0.41 -15.59 -22.78
CA SER A 59 0.70 -15.13 -21.95
C SER A 59 1.50 -16.33 -21.43
N TRP A 60 2.81 -16.16 -21.21
CA TRP A 60 3.67 -17.27 -20.74
C TRP A 60 3.19 -17.90 -19.43
N ASN A 61 2.41 -17.16 -18.64
CA ASN A 61 1.87 -17.56 -17.35
C ASN A 61 0.42 -18.06 -17.42
N SER A 62 -0.16 -18.12 -18.61
CA SER A 62 -1.47 -18.74 -18.84
C SER A 62 -1.39 -20.23 -18.48
N GLY A 63 -2.27 -20.71 -17.58
CA GLY A 63 -2.33 -22.12 -17.18
C GLY A 63 -1.32 -22.56 -16.11
N HIS A 64 -0.37 -21.72 -15.72
CA HIS A 64 0.59 -22.03 -14.63
C HIS A 64 0.06 -21.71 -13.23
N ARG A 65 -1.17 -21.22 -13.12
CA ARG A 65 -1.84 -21.03 -11.82
C ARG A 65 -2.60 -22.31 -11.49
N LYS A 66 -2.45 -22.81 -10.26
CA LYS A 66 -3.29 -23.92 -9.78
C LYS A 66 -4.76 -23.60 -10.08
N PRO A 67 -5.51 -24.56 -10.64
CA PRO A 67 -6.95 -24.44 -10.81
C PRO A 67 -7.60 -23.99 -9.50
N GLN A 68 -8.54 -23.06 -9.59
CA GLN A 68 -9.15 -22.43 -8.42
C GLN A 68 -9.95 -23.46 -7.57
N ASP A 69 -10.45 -24.49 -8.21
CA ASP A 69 -11.13 -25.68 -7.68
C ASP A 69 -10.24 -26.63 -6.87
N GLU A 70 -8.92 -26.62 -7.06
CA GLU A 70 -7.99 -27.41 -6.22
C GLU A 70 -7.70 -26.77 -4.85
N ARG A 71 -8.16 -25.54 -4.61
CA ARG A 71 -7.90 -24.85 -3.35
C ARG A 71 -8.84 -25.36 -2.26
N GLN A 72 -8.27 -25.68 -1.11
CA GLN A 72 -9.03 -26.11 0.05
C GLN A 72 -9.90 -24.95 0.57
N LEU A 73 -11.21 -25.17 0.67
CA LEU A 73 -12.13 -24.24 1.32
C LEU A 73 -11.68 -23.95 2.75
N GLY A 74 -11.71 -22.69 3.15
CA GLY A 74 -11.25 -22.23 4.46
C GLY A 74 -9.73 -22.08 4.59
N SER A 75 -8.95 -22.37 3.54
CA SER A 75 -7.51 -22.07 3.55
C SER A 75 -7.26 -20.58 3.74
N ILE A 76 -6.33 -20.24 4.63
CA ILE A 76 -5.93 -18.87 4.97
C ILE A 76 -4.55 -18.60 4.37
N TYR A 77 -4.37 -17.42 3.78
CA TYR A 77 -3.05 -16.96 3.35
C TYR A 77 -2.87 -15.47 3.63
N GLN A 78 -1.62 -15.04 3.83
CA GLN A 78 -1.28 -13.64 3.96
C GLN A 78 -1.03 -13.04 2.57
N ASN A 79 -1.76 -11.98 2.22
CA ASN A 79 -1.58 -11.28 0.96
C ASN A 79 -0.36 -10.33 1.01
N HIS A 80 0.04 -9.81 -0.14
CA HIS A 80 1.17 -8.86 -0.25
C HIS A 80 0.94 -7.50 0.46
N HIS A 81 -0.30 -7.20 0.87
CA HIS A 81 -0.64 -6.00 1.66
C HIS A 81 -0.55 -6.25 3.18
N GLY A 82 -0.26 -7.49 3.59
CA GLY A 82 -0.11 -7.91 4.98
C GLY A 82 -1.42 -8.30 5.67
N TYR A 83 -2.50 -8.58 4.94
CA TYR A 83 -3.78 -9.04 5.51
C TYR A 83 -3.98 -10.53 5.31
N TYR A 84 -4.71 -11.17 6.23
CA TYR A 84 -5.21 -12.53 6.01
C TYR A 84 -6.42 -12.52 5.08
N GLU A 85 -6.40 -13.44 4.12
CA GLU A 85 -7.50 -13.76 3.23
C GLU A 85 -7.87 -15.23 3.39
N ILE A 86 -9.18 -15.50 3.40
CA ILE A 86 -9.75 -16.85 3.48
C ILE A 86 -10.38 -17.22 2.14
N TYR A 87 -10.11 -18.44 1.68
CA TYR A 87 -10.70 -18.98 0.46
C TYR A 87 -12.11 -19.53 0.72
N LEU A 88 -13.12 -18.92 0.11
CA LEU A 88 -14.53 -19.33 0.20
C LEU A 88 -15.13 -19.72 -1.15
N ALA A 89 -14.32 -19.79 -2.22
CA ALA A 89 -14.78 -20.09 -3.58
C ALA A 89 -16.01 -19.23 -3.98
N GLY A 90 -17.09 -19.85 -4.46
CA GLY A 90 -18.30 -19.14 -4.86
C GLY A 90 -18.97 -18.33 -3.74
N ASP A 91 -18.82 -18.73 -2.47
CA ASP A 91 -19.43 -18.03 -1.33
C ASP A 91 -18.81 -16.66 -1.06
N SER A 92 -17.64 -16.37 -1.63
CA SER A 92 -17.01 -15.05 -1.55
C SER A 92 -17.90 -13.90 -2.09
N VAL A 93 -18.87 -14.23 -2.97
CA VAL A 93 -19.84 -13.27 -3.51
C VAL A 93 -20.72 -12.65 -2.42
N LYS A 94 -21.01 -13.39 -1.35
CA LYS A 94 -21.77 -12.88 -0.17
C LYS A 94 -21.06 -11.71 0.51
N TYR A 95 -19.74 -11.63 0.35
CA TYR A 95 -18.87 -10.61 0.94
C TYR A 95 -18.36 -9.59 -0.10
N GLY A 96 -18.99 -9.53 -1.28
CA GLY A 96 -18.67 -8.55 -2.33
C GLY A 96 -17.44 -8.89 -3.17
N ARG A 97 -17.01 -10.16 -3.19
CA ARG A 97 -15.80 -10.62 -3.91
C ARG A 97 -16.18 -11.65 -4.98
N LYS A 98 -15.42 -11.69 -6.09
CA LYS A 98 -15.66 -12.61 -7.22
C LYS A 98 -14.50 -13.57 -7.47
N ASP A 99 -13.37 -13.34 -6.82
CA ASP A 99 -12.11 -14.06 -6.98
C ASP A 99 -11.94 -15.24 -6.03
N GLY A 100 -12.96 -15.54 -5.22
CA GLY A 100 -12.96 -16.67 -4.29
C GLY A 100 -12.38 -16.37 -2.92
N TYR A 101 -11.79 -15.18 -2.72
CA TYR A 101 -11.13 -14.81 -1.48
C TYR A 101 -11.83 -13.65 -0.79
N VAL A 102 -11.83 -13.69 0.54
CA VAL A 102 -12.40 -12.64 1.38
C VAL A 102 -11.39 -12.23 2.43
N LEU A 103 -11.25 -10.92 2.66
CA LEU A 103 -10.42 -10.39 3.74
C LEU A 103 -11.00 -10.79 5.10
N MET A 104 -10.17 -11.38 5.96
CA MET A 104 -10.59 -11.94 7.25
C MET A 104 -11.29 -10.89 8.13
N HIS A 105 -10.70 -9.70 8.30
CA HIS A 105 -11.29 -8.61 9.07
C HIS A 105 -12.67 -8.19 8.53
N ARG A 106 -12.84 -8.12 7.20
CA ARG A 106 -14.15 -7.81 6.59
C ARG A 106 -15.15 -8.92 6.82
N LYS A 107 -14.73 -10.19 6.74
CA LYS A 107 -15.61 -11.34 6.99
C LYS A 107 -16.14 -11.29 8.42
N VAL A 108 -15.23 -11.19 9.39
CA VAL A 108 -15.54 -11.19 10.84
C VAL A 108 -16.52 -10.06 11.19
N VAL A 109 -16.28 -8.84 10.69
CA VAL A 109 -17.19 -7.72 10.94
C VAL A 109 -18.54 -7.91 10.24
N GLN A 110 -18.58 -8.36 8.98
CA GLN A 110 -19.84 -8.59 8.24
C GLN A 110 -20.70 -9.67 8.89
N ASP A 111 -20.08 -10.76 9.35
CA ASP A 111 -20.79 -11.82 10.07
C ASP A 111 -21.38 -11.31 11.39
N ASN A 112 -20.68 -10.41 12.08
CA ASN A 112 -21.14 -9.82 13.34
C ASN A 112 -22.29 -8.81 13.16
N ILE A 113 -22.30 -8.03 12.07
CA ILE A 113 -23.37 -7.04 11.78
C ILE A 113 -24.50 -7.61 10.91
N GLU A 114 -24.37 -8.86 10.46
CA GLU A 114 -25.31 -9.59 9.61
C GLU A 114 -25.71 -8.87 8.31
N ARG A 115 -24.82 -8.03 7.77
CA ARG A 115 -25.03 -7.34 6.49
C ARG A 115 -23.72 -7.11 5.74
N PRO A 116 -23.76 -6.95 4.40
CA PRO A 116 -22.58 -6.54 3.66
C PRO A 116 -22.12 -5.13 4.07
N LEU A 117 -20.81 -4.91 4.00
CA LEU A 117 -20.22 -3.59 4.18
C LEU A 117 -20.49 -2.71 2.96
N GLY A 118 -20.85 -1.46 3.21
CA GLY A 118 -20.97 -0.44 2.19
C GLY A 118 -19.63 -0.11 1.54
N GLU A 119 -19.67 0.51 0.37
CA GLU A 119 -18.48 0.86 -0.41
C GLU A 119 -17.54 1.83 0.32
N LYS A 120 -18.10 2.68 1.19
CA LYS A 120 -17.35 3.67 1.97
C LYS A 120 -16.89 3.16 3.33
N GLU A 121 -17.42 2.02 3.77
CA GLU A 121 -17.12 1.47 5.09
C GLU A 121 -15.76 0.76 5.09
N LEU A 122 -14.97 1.08 6.11
CA LEU A 122 -13.60 0.60 6.29
C LEU A 122 -13.45 -0.01 7.68
N ILE A 123 -12.46 -0.88 7.85
CA ILE A 123 -12.18 -1.48 9.15
C ILE A 123 -10.80 -1.01 9.60
N HIS A 124 -10.78 -0.40 10.77
CA HIS A 124 -9.58 0.00 11.48
C HIS A 124 -9.15 -1.13 12.43
N HIS A 125 -7.84 -1.42 12.48
CA HIS A 125 -7.27 -2.36 13.46
C HIS A 125 -6.69 -1.53 14.61
N ILE A 126 -7.25 -1.68 15.81
CA ILE A 126 -6.97 -0.82 16.97
C ILE A 126 -5.50 -0.95 17.42
N ASP A 127 -4.97 -2.17 17.44
CA ASP A 127 -3.57 -2.45 17.80
C ASP A 127 -2.56 -2.23 16.65
N GLY A 128 -3.02 -1.85 15.46
CA GLY A 128 -2.20 -1.72 14.25
C GLY A 128 -1.74 -3.04 13.63
N ASN A 129 -2.06 -4.18 14.23
CA ASN A 129 -1.72 -5.51 13.72
C ASN A 129 -2.81 -6.01 12.76
N LYS A 130 -2.53 -5.93 11.46
CA LYS A 130 -3.41 -6.38 10.37
C LYS A 130 -3.77 -7.88 10.39
N LEU A 131 -3.06 -8.67 11.19
CA LEU A 131 -3.27 -10.11 11.35
C LEU A 131 -4.17 -10.44 12.56
N ASN A 132 -4.36 -9.49 13.48
CA ASN A 132 -5.26 -9.63 14.61
C ASN A 132 -6.69 -9.26 14.20
N ASN A 133 -7.50 -10.28 13.92
CA ASN A 133 -8.87 -10.13 13.42
C ASN A 133 -9.94 -10.37 14.50
N ASP A 134 -9.57 -10.30 15.78
CA ASP A 134 -10.55 -10.37 16.87
C ASP A 134 -11.52 -9.19 16.79
N LEU A 135 -12.82 -9.43 16.97
CA LEU A 135 -13.85 -8.38 16.88
C LEU A 135 -13.57 -7.19 17.82
N SER A 136 -12.99 -7.45 18.99
CA SER A 136 -12.59 -6.42 19.96
C SER A 136 -11.43 -5.53 19.48
N ASN A 137 -10.65 -5.99 18.50
CA ASN A 137 -9.55 -5.26 17.88
C ASN A 137 -9.96 -4.54 16.58
N LEU A 138 -11.18 -4.78 16.09
CA LEU A 138 -11.66 -4.22 14.84
C LEU A 138 -12.70 -3.13 15.09
N PHE A 139 -12.52 -1.99 14.44
CA PHE A 139 -13.45 -0.88 14.49
C PHE A 139 -14.00 -0.54 13.11
N LEU A 140 -15.33 -0.48 12.98
CA LEU A 140 -16.01 -0.16 11.73
C LEU A 140 -16.10 1.37 11.53
N CYS A 141 -15.33 1.87 10.57
CA CYS A 141 -15.38 3.27 10.16
C CYS A 141 -16.43 3.48 9.06
N SER A 142 -17.27 4.49 9.24
CA SER A 142 -18.31 4.90 8.27
C SER A 142 -17.76 5.48 6.96
N SER A 143 -16.52 5.98 6.96
CA SER A 143 -15.88 6.57 5.78
C SER A 143 -14.34 6.57 5.89
N MET A 144 -13.68 6.85 4.75
CA MET A 144 -12.23 7.11 4.72
C MET A 144 -11.82 8.30 5.58
N SER A 145 -12.66 9.35 5.67
CA SER A 145 -12.38 10.49 6.56
C SER A 145 -12.34 10.03 8.00
N HIS A 146 -13.38 9.32 8.45
CA HIS A 146 -13.46 8.82 9.82
C HIS A 146 -12.27 7.89 10.16
N HIS A 147 -11.89 7.00 9.24
CA HIS A 147 -10.68 6.18 9.43
C HIS A 147 -9.41 7.03 9.57
N ARG A 148 -9.27 8.10 8.78
CA ARG A 148 -8.13 9.03 8.88
C ARG A 148 -8.15 9.79 10.19
N ASP A 149 -9.31 10.23 10.66
CA ASP A 149 -9.45 10.97 11.91
C ASP A 149 -8.99 10.13 13.12
N ILE A 150 -9.24 8.81 13.10
CA ILE A 150 -8.72 7.88 14.11
C ILE A 150 -7.19 7.77 14.06
N HIS A 151 -6.58 7.76 12.87
CA HIS A 151 -5.10 7.79 12.78
C HIS A 151 -4.52 9.12 13.24
N ASN A 152 -5.20 10.24 12.94
CA ASN A 152 -4.78 11.56 13.41
C ASN A 152 -4.83 11.62 14.95
N SER A 153 -5.87 11.08 15.59
CA SER A 153 -5.96 11.07 17.05
C SER A 153 -4.84 10.25 17.70
N LEU A 154 -4.43 9.13 17.07
CA LEU A 154 -3.26 8.37 17.51
C LEU A 154 -1.97 9.19 17.38
N GLU A 155 -1.80 9.95 16.29
CA GLU A 155 -0.65 10.82 16.07
C GLU A 155 -0.59 11.97 17.10
N GLU A 156 -1.73 12.58 17.41
CA GLU A 156 -1.85 13.60 18.46
C GLU A 156 -1.42 13.06 19.83
N VAL A 157 -1.88 11.85 20.19
CA VAL A 157 -1.45 11.17 21.42
C VAL A 157 0.05 10.88 21.38
N ALA A 158 0.58 10.43 20.25
CA ALA A 158 2.01 10.18 20.10
C ALA A 158 2.84 11.46 20.33
N PHE A 159 2.39 12.61 19.80
CA PHE A 159 3.04 13.89 20.10
C PHE A 159 2.95 14.24 21.59
N GLN A 160 1.81 14.02 22.25
CA GLN A 160 1.72 14.25 23.69
C GLN A 160 2.71 13.37 24.47
N LEU A 161 2.84 12.09 24.11
CA LEU A 161 3.82 11.17 24.70
C LEU A 161 5.26 11.65 24.47
N TYR A 162 5.55 12.24 23.31
CA TYR A 162 6.85 12.84 23.02
C TYR A 162 7.14 14.06 23.91
N HIS A 163 6.18 14.98 24.05
CA HIS A 163 6.32 16.15 24.92
C HIS A 163 6.43 15.78 26.41
N LEU A 164 5.81 14.66 26.81
CA LEU A 164 5.96 14.08 28.15
C LEU A 164 7.31 13.37 28.36
N GLY A 165 8.11 13.20 27.30
CA GLY A 165 9.39 12.49 27.34
C GLY A 165 9.26 10.98 27.50
N LEU A 166 8.12 10.40 27.12
CA LEU A 166 7.86 8.96 27.19
C LEU A 166 8.31 8.22 25.93
N ILE A 167 8.31 8.94 24.82
CA ILE A 167 8.94 8.52 23.57
C ILE A 167 9.96 9.58 23.14
N THR A 168 11.02 9.16 22.47
CA THR A 168 12.09 10.02 21.96
C THR A 168 12.36 9.72 20.50
N PHE A 169 12.75 10.74 19.73
CA PHE A 169 13.14 10.56 18.33
C PHE A 169 14.64 10.27 18.23
N ASP A 170 14.98 9.16 17.61
CA ASP A 170 16.35 8.77 17.28
C ASP A 170 16.72 9.35 15.91
N HIS A 171 17.62 10.35 15.91
CA HIS A 171 18.08 11.01 14.69
C HIS A 171 18.99 10.13 13.82
N GLU A 172 19.66 9.12 14.38
CA GLU A 172 20.52 8.22 13.61
C GLU A 172 19.68 7.27 12.77
N ASN A 173 18.66 6.68 13.39
CA ASN A 173 17.77 5.70 12.76
C ASN A 173 16.49 6.31 12.19
N GLN A 174 16.30 7.63 12.34
CA GLN A 174 15.12 8.37 11.89
C GLN A 174 13.79 7.74 12.34
N SER A 175 13.73 7.33 13.62
CA SER A 175 12.59 6.58 14.18
C SER A 175 12.30 6.97 15.63
N TYR A 176 11.07 6.76 16.10
CA TYR A 176 10.71 6.94 17.50
C TYR A 176 11.00 5.69 18.32
N LYS A 177 11.47 5.88 19.56
CA LYS A 177 11.73 4.81 20.53
C LYS A 177 11.11 5.17 21.88
N LEU A 178 10.83 4.16 22.71
CA LEU A 178 10.45 4.39 24.11
C LEU A 178 11.62 5.05 24.85
N ALA A 179 11.31 6.01 25.71
CA ALA A 179 12.32 6.64 26.55
C ALA A 179 12.90 5.62 27.56
N PRO A 180 14.16 5.76 27.99
CA PRO A 180 14.79 4.87 28.96
C PRO A 180 14.01 4.72 30.28
N SER A 181 13.26 5.76 30.66
CA SER A 181 12.40 5.76 31.85
C SER A 181 11.18 4.84 31.74
N VAL A 182 10.83 4.41 30.53
CA VAL A 182 9.70 3.52 30.23
C VAL A 182 10.19 2.12 29.86
N SER A 183 11.39 2.01 29.26
CA SER A 183 11.93 0.73 28.77
C SER A 183 12.45 -0.22 29.86
N ASN A 184 12.51 0.21 31.12
CA ASN A 184 12.88 -0.65 32.25
C ASN A 184 11.64 -1.21 32.95
N ASP A 185 11.62 -2.53 33.12
CA ASP A 185 10.58 -3.33 33.74
C ASP A 185 9.98 -2.69 35.00
N ARG A 186 8.64 -2.74 35.07
CA ARG A 186 7.76 -2.31 36.19
C ARG A 186 7.65 -0.81 36.40
N VAL A 187 6.85 -0.15 35.57
CA VAL A 187 6.33 1.18 35.90
C VAL A 187 5.23 1.02 36.96
N ASP A 188 5.55 1.32 38.22
CA ASP A 188 4.53 1.53 39.26
C ASP A 188 3.63 2.68 38.82
N ALA A 189 2.37 2.37 38.50
CA ALA A 189 1.37 3.30 37.97
C ALA A 189 1.15 4.56 38.85
N CYS A 190 1.62 4.54 40.10
CA CYS A 190 1.52 5.64 41.05
C CYS A 190 2.46 6.82 40.73
N GLU A 191 3.66 6.58 40.19
CA GLU A 191 4.63 7.65 39.94
C GLU A 191 4.29 8.47 38.68
N PHE A 192 3.67 7.81 37.70
CA PHE A 192 3.28 8.40 36.42
C PHE A 192 2.24 9.52 36.56
N ARG A 193 1.27 9.35 37.48
CA ARG A 193 0.23 10.35 37.76
C ARG A 193 0.79 11.67 38.30
N LYS A 194 2.00 11.69 38.88
CA LYS A 194 2.60 12.91 39.43
C LYS A 194 3.30 13.77 38.38
N ARG A 195 3.61 13.23 37.19
CA ARG A 195 4.32 13.94 36.11
C ARG A 195 3.40 14.62 35.09
N LEU A 196 2.11 14.31 35.09
CA LEU A 196 1.13 14.98 34.25
C LEU A 196 0.83 16.38 34.83
N ARG A 197 1.62 17.37 34.44
CA ARG A 197 1.21 18.77 34.62
C ARG A 197 0.18 19.11 33.54
N PRO A 198 -0.94 19.78 33.87
CA PRO A 198 -1.88 20.25 32.87
C PRO A 198 -1.16 21.19 31.90
N ILE A 199 -1.23 20.91 30.61
CA ILE A 199 -0.77 21.84 29.58
C ILE A 199 -1.81 22.96 29.52
N LYS A 200 -1.45 24.16 30.00
CA LYS A 200 -2.25 25.38 29.79
C LYS A 200 -2.25 25.68 28.29
N GLY A 201 -3.43 25.66 27.65
CA GLY A 201 -3.59 26.15 26.27
C GLY A 201 -4.52 25.37 25.35
N TYR A 202 -5.14 24.28 25.81
CA TYR A 202 -6.16 23.57 25.03
C TYR A 202 -7.47 23.56 25.82
N ASP A 203 -8.39 24.44 25.44
CA ASP A 203 -9.78 24.33 25.85
C ASP A 203 -10.38 23.13 25.10
N ASN A 204 -10.55 22.01 25.81
CA ASN A 204 -11.39 20.93 25.32
C ASN A 204 -12.82 21.49 25.19
N PRO A 205 -13.45 21.49 24.01
CA PRO A 205 -14.88 21.74 23.95
C PRO A 205 -15.57 20.65 24.75
N GLU A 206 -16.36 21.05 25.75
CA GLU A 206 -17.15 20.11 26.55
C GLU A 206 -18.00 19.23 25.61
N PRO A 207 -18.11 17.92 25.87
CA PRO A 207 -19.05 17.09 25.15
C PRO A 207 -20.46 17.61 25.44
N SER A 208 -21.12 18.15 24.42
CA SER A 208 -22.54 18.47 24.48
C SER A 208 -23.32 17.18 24.74
N LEU A 209 -23.76 17.00 25.98
CA LEU A 209 -24.74 15.98 26.33
C LEU A 209 -26.08 16.37 25.69
N ASN A 210 -26.51 15.56 24.72
CA ASN A 210 -27.91 15.41 24.32
C ASN A 210 -28.19 13.93 24.19
#